data_AF-A0A8U0M7V0-F1
#
_entry.id   AF-A0A8U0M7V0-F1
#
_cell.length_a   1.000
_cell.length_b   1.000
_cell.length_c   1.000
_cell.angle_alpha   90.00
_cell.angle_beta   90.00
_cell.angle_gamma   90.00
#
_symmetry.space_group_name_H-M   'P 1'
#
loop_
_entity.id
_entity.type
_entity.pdbx_description
1 polymer ?
#
loop_
_entity_poly.entity_id
_entity_poly.type
_entity_poly.pdbx_seq_one_letter_code
_entity_poly.pdbx_strand_id
1 'polypeptide(L)'
;MAQQNHHTEYIITQQAYDNAYSSLPEQGTDNQIAQSTKVVAKQYRLNVSNTVHAGKWSMWAISEESFEFTWQNGAWQPPQNLVVLK
;
A
#
# COMPACT_ATOMS: atom_id res chain seq x y z
N MET A 1 -1.84 -26.64 -2.37
CA MET A 1 -2.58 -25.36 -2.38
C MET A 1 -1.59 -24.29 -2.80
N ALA A 2 -1.68 -23.74 -4.01
CA ALA A 2 -0.69 -22.80 -4.53
C ALA A 2 -0.91 -21.44 -3.88
N GLN A 3 0.06 -20.99 -3.05
CA GLN A 3 0.14 -19.61 -2.60
C GLN A 3 0.16 -18.70 -3.83
N GLN A 4 -0.94 -18.01 -4.08
CA GLN A 4 -0.97 -16.89 -5.00
C GLN A 4 -0.15 -15.76 -4.37
N ASN A 5 1.16 -15.78 -4.61
CA ASN A 5 2.06 -14.67 -4.32
C ASN A 5 1.77 -13.55 -5.32
N HIS A 6 0.61 -12.90 -5.16
CA HIS A 6 0.33 -11.63 -5.82
C HIS A 6 1.02 -10.54 -4.99
N HIS A 7 2.19 -10.11 -5.46
CA HIS A 7 2.89 -8.98 -4.86
C HIS A 7 2.37 -7.71 -5.54
N THR A 8 1.66 -6.87 -4.79
CA THR A 8 1.22 -5.55 -5.23
C THR A 8 1.91 -4.51 -4.36
N GLU A 9 2.77 -3.70 -4.97
CA GLU A 9 3.39 -2.54 -4.34
C GLU A 9 2.68 -1.26 -4.78
N TYR A 10 2.48 -0.36 -3.84
CA TYR A 10 1.95 0.97 -4.08
C TYR A 10 3.08 1.97 -3.90
N ILE A 11 3.42 2.67 -4.96
CA ILE A 11 4.53 3.62 -5.00
C ILE A 11 3.93 5.02 -5.07
N ILE A 12 4.19 5.82 -4.04
CA ILE A 12 3.70 7.20 -3.92
C ILE A 12 4.86 8.17 -3.73
N THR A 13 4.64 9.45 -4.02
CA THR A 13 5.61 10.51 -3.71
C THR A 13 5.57 10.88 -2.23
N GLN A 14 6.64 11.48 -1.70
CA GLN A 14 6.66 12.00 -0.33
C GLN A 14 5.50 12.96 -0.06
N GLN A 15 5.19 13.86 -1.01
CA GLN A 15 4.05 14.78 -0.88
C GLN A 15 2.70 14.04 -0.77
N ALA A 16 2.51 12.98 -1.54
CA ALA A 16 1.31 12.16 -1.46
C ALA A 16 1.25 11.41 -0.12
N TYR A 17 2.39 10.94 0.40
CA TYR A 17 2.47 10.33 1.71
C TYR A 17 2.08 11.31 2.82
N ASP A 18 2.63 12.53 2.79
CA ASP A 18 2.35 13.55 3.80
C ASP A 18 0.87 13.96 3.79
N ASN A 19 0.25 14.04 2.61
CA ASN A 19 -1.18 14.28 2.47
C ASN A 19 -2.03 13.14 3.04
N ALA A 20 -1.66 11.89 2.75
CA ALA A 20 -2.35 10.71 3.28
C ALA A 20 -2.21 10.64 4.82
N TYR A 21 -1.00 10.87 5.33
CA TYR A 21 -0.71 10.83 6.76
C TYR A 21 -1.44 11.94 7.54
N SER A 22 -1.44 13.17 7.00
CA SER A 22 -2.10 14.33 7.64
C SER A 22 -3.62 14.20 7.68
N SER A 23 -4.21 13.31 6.88
CA SER A 23 -5.64 13.04 6.91
C SER A 23 -6.06 12.08 8.04
N LEU A 24 -5.10 11.43 8.68
CA LEU A 24 -5.36 10.52 9.79
C LEU A 24 -5.65 11.32 11.06
N PRO A 25 -6.40 10.73 12.02
CA PRO A 25 -6.56 11.33 13.33
C PRO A 25 -5.21 11.61 14.00
N GLU A 26 -5.08 12.68 14.78
CA GLU A 26 -3.80 13.00 15.46
C GLU A 26 -3.34 11.90 16.43
N GLN A 27 -4.28 11.14 16.98
CA GLN A 27 -4.04 10.06 17.94
C GLN A 27 -4.92 8.85 17.63
N GLY A 28 -4.43 7.66 17.98
CA GLY A 28 -5.18 6.42 17.91
C GLY A 28 -5.06 5.60 19.19
N THR A 29 -5.87 4.54 19.27
CA THR A 29 -5.73 3.47 20.26
C THR A 29 -4.93 2.30 19.69
N ASP A 30 -4.33 1.47 20.54
CA ASP A 30 -3.48 0.36 20.07
C ASP A 30 -4.22 -0.58 19.11
N ASN A 31 -3.60 -0.83 17.95
CA ASN A 31 -4.15 -1.61 16.84
C ASN A 31 -5.39 -0.99 16.16
N GLN A 32 -5.69 0.27 16.42
CA GLN A 32 -6.70 1.00 15.66
C GLN A 32 -6.28 1.08 14.19
N ILE A 33 -7.23 0.87 13.29
CA ILE A 33 -7.03 1.03 11.86
C ILE A 33 -7.75 2.30 11.42
N ALA A 34 -7.05 3.15 10.66
CA ALA A 34 -7.63 4.34 10.03
C ALA A 34 -7.31 4.34 8.54
N GLN A 35 -8.26 4.81 7.74
CA GLN A 35 -8.07 4.98 6.30
C GLN A 35 -7.65 6.41 5.99
N SER A 36 -6.62 6.55 5.16
CA SER A 36 -6.21 7.85 4.63
C SER A 36 -7.19 8.36 3.58
N THR A 37 -7.09 9.65 3.27
CA THR A 37 -7.61 10.20 2.02
C THR A 37 -6.98 9.49 0.81
N LYS A 38 -7.68 9.54 -0.31
CA LYS A 38 -7.19 8.99 -1.56
C LYS A 38 -6.03 9.83 -2.09
N VAL A 39 -4.96 9.17 -2.50
CA VAL A 39 -3.81 9.80 -3.14
C VAL A 39 -3.41 9.03 -4.39
N VAL A 40 -2.78 9.71 -5.33
CA VAL A 40 -2.33 9.09 -6.58
C VAL A 40 -1.18 8.14 -6.28
N ALA A 41 -1.36 6.87 -6.64
CA ALA A 41 -0.37 5.82 -6.46
C ALA A 41 -0.06 5.10 -7.77
N LYS A 42 1.22 4.81 -7.98
CA LYS A 42 1.68 3.86 -9.00
C LYS A 42 1.62 2.47 -8.42
N GLN A 43 0.89 1.58 -9.07
CA GLN A 43 0.80 0.18 -8.66
C GLN A 43 1.77 -0.65 -9.49
N TYR A 44 2.59 -1.43 -8.80
CA TYR A 44 3.37 -2.49 -9.41
C TYR A 44 2.80 -3.83 -8.98
N ARG A 45 2.32 -4.61 -9.95
CA ARG A 45 1.77 -5.94 -9.71
C ARG A 45 2.64 -6.97 -10.40
N LEU A 46 3.11 -7.95 -9.64
CA LEU A 46 3.93 -9.03 -10.16
C LEU A 46 3.24 -10.37 -9.90
N ASN A 47 3.02 -11.13 -10.98
CA ASN A 47 2.64 -12.52 -10.90
C ASN A 47 3.86 -13.41 -11.17
N VAL A 48 4.37 -14.02 -10.11
CA VAL A 48 5.46 -15.00 -10.16
C VAL A 48 4.97 -16.44 -10.18
N SER A 49 3.69 -16.69 -10.51
CA SER A 49 3.13 -18.04 -10.50
C SER A 49 4.04 -19.04 -11.24
N ASN A 50 4.35 -20.13 -10.55
CA ASN A 50 5.15 -21.24 -11.07
C ASN A 50 4.29 -22.28 -11.81
N THR A 51 3.00 -22.02 -12.02
CA THR A 51 2.12 -22.94 -12.74
C THR A 51 2.21 -22.73 -14.24
N VAL A 52 2.32 -23.84 -14.98
CA VAL A 52 2.54 -23.91 -16.45
C VAL A 52 1.49 -23.12 -17.25
N HIS A 53 0.32 -22.86 -16.67
CA HIS A 53 -0.81 -22.21 -17.35
C HIS A 53 -0.97 -20.71 -17.05
N ALA A 54 -0.29 -20.15 -16.04
CA ALA A 54 -0.58 -18.79 -15.60
C ALA A 54 0.28 -17.69 -16.27
N GLY A 55 1.42 -18.07 -16.88
CA GLY A 55 2.39 -17.11 -17.41
C GLY A 55 2.97 -16.18 -16.34
N LYS A 56 4.24 -15.79 -16.49
CA LYS A 56 4.80 -14.72 -15.65
C LYS A 56 4.45 -13.38 -16.28
N TRP A 57 3.93 -12.45 -15.48
CA TRP A 57 3.60 -11.12 -15.96
C TRP A 57 3.88 -10.06 -14.90
N SER A 58 4.17 -8.85 -15.37
CA SER A 58 4.27 -7.64 -14.55
C SER A 58 3.36 -6.57 -15.13
N MET A 59 2.64 -5.85 -14.27
CA MET A 59 1.74 -4.78 -14.66
C MET A 59 2.03 -3.51 -13.87
N TRP A 60 1.98 -2.40 -14.57
CA TRP A 60 2.03 -1.05 -14.01
C TRP A 60 0.67 -0.38 -14.21
N ALA A 61 0.15 0.25 -13.16
CA ALA A 61 -1.05 1.06 -13.23
C ALA A 61 -0.88 2.35 -12.41
N ILE A 62 -1.72 3.34 -12.67
CA ILE A 62 -1.82 4.56 -11.87
C ILE A 62 -3.29 4.72 -11.49
N SER A 63 -3.57 4.86 -10.20
CA SER A 63 -4.92 5.10 -9.70
C SER A 63 -4.89 5.90 -8.40
N GLU A 64 -6.04 6.44 -8.01
CA GLU A 64 -6.24 7.00 -6.69
C GLU A 64 -6.56 5.89 -5.69
N GLU A 65 -5.76 5.80 -4.63
CA GLU A 65 -5.86 4.74 -3.63
C GLU A 65 -5.87 5.36 -2.22
N SER A 66 -6.67 4.76 -1.33
CA SER A 66 -6.63 5.02 0.11
C SER A 66 -5.83 3.92 0.79
N PHE A 67 -5.06 4.28 1.82
CA PHE A 67 -4.22 3.33 2.54
C PHE A 67 -4.71 3.16 3.98
N GLU A 68 -4.62 1.92 4.47
CA GLU A 68 -4.91 1.59 5.86
C GLU A 68 -3.66 1.74 6.70
N PHE A 69 -3.73 2.65 7.67
CA PHE A 69 -2.70 2.85 8.67
C PHE A 69 -3.12 2.19 9.97
N THR A 70 -2.17 1.56 10.65
CA THR A 70 -2.41 0.94 11.96
C THR A 70 -1.71 1.74 13.04
N TRP A 71 -2.43 2.13 14.08
CA TRP A 71 -1.82 2.80 15.23
C TRP A 71 -1.07 1.78 16.08
N GLN A 72 0.25 1.93 16.15
CA GLN A 72 1.12 1.06 16.93
C GLN A 72 2.26 1.88 17.52
N ASN A 73 2.60 1.61 18.78
CA ASN A 73 3.72 2.25 19.47
C ASN A 73 3.67 3.79 19.46
N GLY A 74 2.46 4.37 19.51
CA GLY A 74 2.26 5.82 19.54
C GLY A 74 2.38 6.55 18.19
N ALA A 75 2.35 5.82 17.06
CA ALA A 75 2.34 6.42 15.73
C ALA A 75 1.53 5.59 14.72
N TRP A 76 1.05 6.24 13.67
CA TRP A 76 0.42 5.57 12.53
C TRP A 76 1.47 4.87 11.68
N GLN A 77 1.37 3.55 11.57
CA GLN A 77 2.22 2.74 10.72
C GLN A 77 1.54 2.54 9.35
N PRO A 78 2.25 2.81 8.24
CA PRO A 78 1.73 2.55 6.91
C PRO A 78 1.63 1.05 6.62
N PRO A 79 0.86 0.64 5.59
CA PRO A 79 0.82 -0.74 5.17
C PRO A 79 2.17 -1.15 4.55
N GLN A 80 2.56 -2.42 4.74
CA GLN A 80 3.90 -2.91 4.39
C GLN A 80 4.26 -2.81 2.90
N ASN A 81 3.25 -2.78 2.04
CA ASN A 81 3.41 -2.70 0.59
C ASN A 81 3.37 -1.26 0.04
N LEU A 82 3.39 -0.26 0.92
CA LEU A 82 3.52 1.15 0.54
C LEU A 82 5.00 1.55 0.47
N VAL A 83 5.41 2.02 -0.70
CA VAL A 83 6.76 2.51 -0.99
C VAL A 83 6.69 4.02 -1.23
N VAL A 84 7.45 4.78 -0.45
CA VAL A 84 7.51 6.25 -0.56
C VAL A 84 8.78 6.66 -1.28
N LEU A 85 8.62 7.33 -2.42
CA LEU A 85 9.72 7.96 -3.15
C LEU A 85 10.07 9.29 -2.51
N LYS A 86 11.34 9.44 -2.13
CA LYS A 86 11.93 10.68 -1.58
C LYS A 86 12.23 11.69 -2.67
#